data_AF-A0A1J3EG19-F1
#
_entry.id   AF-A0A1J3EG19-F1
#
_cell.length_a   1.000
_cell.length_b   1.000
_cell.length_c   1.000
_cell.angle_alpha   90.00
_cell.angle_beta   90.00
_cell.angle_gamma   90.00
#
_symmetry.space_group_name_H-M   'P 1'
#
loop_
_entity.id
_entity.type
_entity.pdbx_description
1 polymer ?
#
loop_
_entity_poly.entity_id
_entity_poly.type
_entity_poly.pdbx_seq_one_letter_code
_entity_poly.pdbx_strand_id
1 'polypeptide(L)'
;RGVSCLGRFMPRTFVIPPGMELHHIVPHDVDEDGDDENPQSPDPPIWSEIMRFFSNPRKPMILALARPDPKKNLVALVKAFGECRPLRDLANLTLIMGN
;
A
#
# COMPACT_ATOMS: atom_id res chain seq x y z
N ARG A 1 8.20 17.62 -38.38
CA ARG A 1 8.08 16.40 -39.20
C ARG A 1 6.82 15.66 -38.74
N GLY A 2 5.68 15.99 -39.35
CA GLY A 2 4.38 15.39 -39.05
C GLY A 2 4.23 14.07 -39.79
N VAL A 3 3.83 13.01 -39.09
CA VAL A 3 3.47 11.74 -39.69
C VAL A 3 2.00 11.79 -40.09
N SER A 4 1.76 11.87 -41.40
CA SER A 4 0.44 11.74 -42.02
C SER A 4 0.11 10.26 -42.15
N CYS A 5 -0.77 9.73 -41.31
CA CYS A 5 -1.44 8.46 -41.54
C CYS A 5 -2.78 8.76 -42.25
N LEU A 6 -2.85 8.43 -43.56
CA LEU A 6 -4.07 8.45 -44.38
C LEU A 6 -4.90 9.76 -44.34
N GLY A 7 -4.26 10.92 -44.28
CA GLY A 7 -4.97 12.21 -44.42
C GLY A 7 -5.93 12.57 -43.27
N ARG A 8 -5.87 11.86 -42.14
CA ARG A 8 -6.62 12.24 -40.92
C ARG A 8 -5.70 12.96 -39.94
N PHE A 9 -6.15 14.11 -39.43
CA PHE A 9 -5.46 14.83 -38.36
C PHE A 9 -5.47 13.98 -37.09
N MET A 10 -4.30 13.48 -36.68
CA MET A 10 -4.13 12.84 -35.38
C MET A 10 -3.51 13.86 -34.42
N PRO A 11 -4.27 14.34 -33.40
CA PRO A 11 -3.68 15.18 -32.36
C PRO A 11 -2.58 14.41 -31.63
N ARG A 12 -1.57 15.14 -31.16
CA ARG A 12 -0.45 14.58 -30.38
C ARG A 12 -1.00 13.93 -29.12
N THR A 13 -0.53 12.75 -28.79
CA THR A 13 -0.84 12.11 -27.51
C THR A 13 -0.28 12.95 -26.37
N PHE A 14 -1.09 13.13 -25.32
CA PHE A 14 -0.69 13.75 -24.07
C PHE A 14 -1.13 12.86 -22.92
N VAL A 15 -0.31 12.78 -21.87
CA VAL A 15 -0.57 11.91 -20.72
C VAL A 15 -1.41 12.67 -19.72
N ILE A 16 -2.57 12.11 -19.37
CA ILE A 16 -3.40 12.58 -18.25
C ILE A 16 -3.35 11.45 -17.20
N PRO A 17 -2.68 11.65 -16.05
CA PRO A 17 -2.63 10.62 -15.03
C PRO A 17 -4.03 10.38 -14.43
N PRO A 18 -4.37 9.13 -14.06
CA PRO A 18 -5.62 8.84 -13.39
C PRO A 18 -5.64 9.43 -11.97
N GLY A 19 -6.83 9.68 -11.44
CA GLY A 19 -7.06 10.14 -10.06
C GLY A 19 -7.59 9.03 -9.13
N MET A 20 -7.79 9.40 -7.87
CA MET A 20 -8.36 8.60 -6.80
C MET A 20 -9.43 9.42 -6.07
N GLU A 21 -10.46 8.74 -5.55
CA GLU A 21 -11.47 9.36 -4.71
C GLU A 21 -10.94 9.54 -3.28
N LEU A 22 -11.13 10.75 -2.72
CA LEU A 22 -10.54 11.15 -1.44
C LEU A 22 -11.56 11.25 -0.30
N HIS A 23 -12.86 11.05 -0.53
CA HIS A 23 -13.86 11.24 0.53
C HIS A 23 -13.72 10.18 1.63
N HIS A 24 -13.14 9.02 1.30
CA HIS A 24 -12.84 7.95 2.25
C HIS A 24 -11.38 7.93 2.73
N ILE A 25 -10.57 8.91 2.34
CA ILE A 25 -9.15 8.98 2.69
C ILE A 25 -8.97 10.17 3.63
N VAL A 26 -8.93 9.87 4.93
CA VAL A 26 -8.58 10.85 5.94
C VAL A 26 -7.06 10.77 6.14
N PRO A 27 -6.30 11.85 5.87
CA PRO A 27 -4.88 11.86 6.20
C PRO A 27 -4.74 11.72 7.71
N HIS A 28 -3.92 10.76 8.13
CA HIS A 28 -3.50 10.64 9.53
C HIS A 28 -2.17 11.37 9.64
N ASP A 29 -2.15 12.45 10.42
CA ASP A 29 -0.91 13.15 10.74
C ASP A 29 -0.16 12.28 11.77
N VAL A 30 0.68 11.38 11.26
CA VAL A 30 1.64 10.63 12.09
C VAL A 30 2.85 11.54 12.32
N ASP A 31 3.01 12.03 13.55
CA ASP A 31 4.25 12.67 13.96
C ASP A 31 5.42 11.67 13.86
N GLU A 32 6.61 12.16 13.49
CA GLU A 32 7.81 11.33 13.22
C GLU A 32 8.25 10.48 14.42
N ASP A 33 7.75 10.78 15.63
CA ASP A 33 8.03 10.06 16.88
C ASP A 33 7.05 8.90 17.17
N GLY A 34 6.04 8.68 16.33
CA GLY A 34 5.14 7.52 16.45
C GLY A 34 4.21 7.53 17.67
N ASP A 35 4.12 8.67 18.37
CA ASP A 35 3.10 8.88 19.40
C ASP A 35 1.83 9.41 18.73
N ASP A 36 0.80 8.56 18.73
CA ASP A 36 -0.53 8.86 18.25
C ASP A 36 -1.23 9.78 19.27
N GLU A 37 -0.89 11.07 19.28
CA GLU A 37 -1.49 12.06 20.19
C GLU A 37 -2.91 12.48 19.77
N ASN A 38 -3.52 11.84 18.77
CA ASN A 38 -4.92 12.07 18.40
C ASN A 38 -5.82 10.82 18.62
N PRO A 39 -6.42 10.65 19.81
CA PRO A 39 -7.20 9.46 20.18
C PRO A 39 -8.57 9.32 19.49
N GLN A 40 -8.85 10.11 18.44
CA GLN A 40 -10.24 10.39 18.04
C GLN A 40 -10.83 9.39 17.03
N SER A 41 -10.03 8.54 16.40
CA SER A 41 -10.54 7.48 15.53
C SER A 41 -10.47 6.13 16.24
N PRO A 42 -11.61 5.47 16.54
CA PRO A 42 -11.58 4.12 17.08
C PRO A 42 -10.93 3.16 16.08
N ASP A 43 -10.17 2.20 16.60
CA ASP A 43 -9.57 1.15 15.78
C ASP A 43 -10.63 0.47 14.89
N PRO A 44 -10.32 0.21 13.60
CA PRO A 44 -11.27 -0.44 12.71
C PRO A 44 -11.61 -1.84 13.22
N PRO A 45 -12.83 -2.37 12.98
CA PRO A 45 -13.24 -3.68 13.50
C PRO A 45 -12.29 -4.85 13.16
N ILE A 46 -11.66 -4.78 11.99
CA ILE A 46 -10.69 -5.78 11.50
C ILE A 46 -9.36 -5.78 12.27
N TRP A 47 -9.10 -4.75 13.09
CA TRP A 47 -7.83 -4.58 13.77
C TRP A 47 -7.51 -5.75 14.71
N SER A 48 -8.49 -6.14 15.53
CA SER A 48 -8.37 -7.31 16.41
C SER A 48 -8.11 -8.60 15.64
N GLU A 49 -8.68 -8.71 14.43
CA GLU A 49 -8.52 -9.87 13.57
C GLU A 49 -7.12 -9.98 12.96
N ILE A 50 -6.45 -8.86 12.70
CA ILE A 50 -5.09 -8.80 12.16
C ILE A 50 -4.08 -8.99 13.30
N MET A 51 -4.25 -8.27 14.40
CA MET A 51 -3.28 -8.23 15.50
C MET A 51 -3.01 -9.58 16.14
N ARG A 52 -4.00 -10.48 16.20
CA ARG A 52 -3.84 -11.84 16.74
C ARG A 52 -2.79 -12.69 16.02
N PHE A 53 -2.40 -12.32 14.80
CA PHE A 53 -1.36 -13.03 14.04
C PHE A 53 0.06 -12.54 14.33
N PHE A 54 0.21 -11.37 14.97
CA PHE A 54 1.53 -10.83 15.30
C PHE A 54 2.00 -11.29 16.68
N SER A 55 3.24 -11.77 16.75
CA SER A 55 3.87 -12.06 18.05
C SER A 55 4.04 -10.81 18.91
N ASN A 56 4.33 -9.67 18.28
CA ASN A 56 4.37 -8.36 18.94
C ASN A 56 3.57 -7.34 18.11
N PRO A 57 2.30 -7.07 18.48
CA PRO A 57 1.46 -6.12 17.76
C PRO A 57 1.88 -4.66 17.94
N ARG A 58 2.83 -4.35 18.85
CA ARG A 58 3.38 -2.99 19.00
C ARG A 58 4.41 -2.62 17.94
N LYS A 59 4.93 -3.58 17.18
CA LYS A 59 5.84 -3.27 16.08
C LYS A 59 5.05 -2.62 14.94
N PRO A 60 5.59 -1.60 14.27
CA PRO A 60 4.96 -1.01 13.09
C PRO A 60 4.71 -2.07 12.01
N MET A 61 3.64 -1.90 11.24
CA MET A 61 3.26 -2.84 10.18
C MET A 61 3.63 -2.30 8.79
N ILE A 62 4.19 -3.15 7.96
CA ILE A 62 4.32 -2.93 6.51
C ILE A 62 3.08 -3.54 5.87
N LEU A 63 2.18 -2.70 5.37
CA LEU A 63 0.92 -3.10 4.75
C LEU A 63 1.06 -3.14 3.23
N ALA A 64 0.74 -4.29 2.63
CA ALA A 64 0.60 -4.43 1.18
C ALA A 64 -0.81 -4.96 0.83
N LEU A 65 -1.53 -4.16 0.05
CA LEU A 65 -2.85 -4.48 -0.52
C LEU A 65 -2.71 -4.73 -2.01
N ALA A 66 -2.97 -5.95 -2.46
CA ALA A 66 -2.87 -6.29 -3.87
C ALA A 66 -3.76 -7.49 -4.22
N ARG A 67 -4.03 -7.70 -5.50
CA ARG A 67 -4.60 -8.99 -5.95
C ARG A 67 -3.52 -10.07 -5.93
N PRO A 68 -3.87 -11.34 -5.65
CA PRO A 68 -2.93 -12.46 -5.75
C PRO A 68 -2.68 -12.82 -7.22
N ASP A 69 -2.00 -11.93 -7.94
CA ASP A 69 -1.59 -12.12 -9.33
C ASP A 69 -0.05 -12.17 -9.43
N PRO A 70 0.53 -13.07 -10.24
CA PRO A 70 1.99 -13.18 -10.40
C PRO A 70 2.68 -11.87 -10.76
N LYS A 71 2.03 -10.95 -11.48
CA LYS A 71 2.59 -9.64 -11.84
C LYS A 71 2.80 -8.71 -10.64
N LYS A 72 2.14 -8.98 -9.52
CA LYS A 72 2.32 -8.24 -8.26
C LYS A 72 3.51 -8.73 -7.44
N ASN A 73 4.07 -9.88 -7.77
CA ASN A 73 5.30 -10.44 -7.19
C ASN A 73 5.32 -10.51 -5.64
N LEU A 74 4.18 -10.87 -5.04
CA LEU A 74 4.03 -10.97 -3.58
C LEU A 74 4.98 -12.01 -2.95
N VAL A 75 5.33 -13.05 -3.70
CA VAL A 75 6.28 -14.08 -3.25
C VAL A 75 7.67 -13.48 -2.97
N ALA A 76 8.14 -12.56 -3.83
CA ALA A 76 9.42 -11.90 -3.60
C ALA A 76 9.40 -10.99 -2.37
N LEU A 77 8.28 -10.31 -2.10
CA LEU A 77 8.11 -9.51 -0.89
C LEU A 77 8.21 -10.38 0.37
N VAL A 78 7.52 -11.52 0.40
CA VAL A 78 7.59 -12.46 1.52
C VAL A 78 9.02 -12.96 1.70
N LYS A 79 9.71 -13.31 0.60
CA LYS A 79 11.10 -13.78 0.65
C LYS A 79 12.04 -12.70 1.19
N ALA A 80 11.99 -11.50 0.65
CA ALA A 80 12.85 -10.39 1.06
C ALA A 80 12.64 -10.02 2.53
N PHE A 81 11.39 -9.98 2.99
CA PHE A 81 11.07 -9.75 4.39
C PHE A 81 11.57 -10.90 5.27
N GLY A 82 11.36 -12.15 4.86
CA GLY A 82 11.79 -13.35 5.59
C GLY A 82 13.31 -13.44 5.79
N GLU A 83 14.07 -13.07 4.75
CA GLU A 83 15.54 -13.13 4.72
C GLU A 83 16.21 -11.97 5.48
N CYS A 84 15.53 -10.83 5.66
CA CYS A 84 16.07 -9.67 6.37
C CYS A 84 15.73 -9.71 7.86
N ARG A 85 16.65 -10.26 8.68
CA ARG A 85 16.47 -10.32 10.14
C ARG A 85 16.25 -8.95 10.80
N PRO A 86 17.05 -7.90 10.51
CA PRO A 86 16.83 -6.59 11.10
C PRO A 86 15.42 -6.05 10.84
N LEU A 87 14.88 -6.26 9.63
CA LEU A 87 13.55 -5.79 9.26
C LEU A 87 12.45 -6.52 10.03
N ARG A 88 12.59 -7.84 10.22
CA ARG A 88 11.66 -8.65 11.05
C ARG A 88 11.71 -8.30 12.53
N ASP A 89 12.86 -7.85 13.01
CA ASP A 89 13.01 -7.41 14.38
C ASP A 89 12.31 -6.05 14.60
N LEU A 90 12.25 -5.21 13.57
CA LEU A 90 11.64 -3.87 13.65
C LEU A 90 10.15 -3.82 13.28
N ALA A 91 9.67 -4.65 12.35
CA ALA A 91 8.33 -4.51 11.79
C ALA A 91 7.57 -5.83 11.62
N ASN A 92 6.25 -5.74 11.50
CA ASN A 92 5.35 -6.82 11.08
C ASN A 92 5.02 -6.69 9.58
N LEU A 93 4.83 -7.81 8.87
CA LEU A 93 4.38 -7.80 7.47
C LEU A 93 2.89 -8.20 7.39
N THR A 94 2.09 -7.38 6.71
CA THR A 94 0.65 -7.62 6.51
C THR A 94 0.32 -7.62 5.03
N LEU A 95 -0.24 -8.73 4.54
CA LEU A 95 -0.62 -8.90 3.14
C LEU A 95 -2.13 -9.09 3.05
N ILE A 96 -2.83 -8.11 2.48
CA ILE A 96 -4.25 -8.25 2.13
C ILE A 96 -4.32 -8.55 0.64
N MET A 97 -4.51 -9.85 0.36
CA MET A 97 -4.71 -10.34 -0.98
C MET A 97 -6.21 -10.33 -1.24
N GLY A 98 -6.67 -9.53 -2.22
CA GLY A 98 -8.09 -9.37 -2.53
C GLY A 98 -8.83 -10.72 -2.65
N ASN A 99 -10.14 -10.72 -2.40
CA ASN A 99 -10.99 -11.91 -2.45
C ASN A 99 -11.00 -12.60 -3.82
#